data_AF-A0A919L4C2-F1
#
_entry.id   AF-A0A919L4C2-F1
#
_cell.length_a   1.000
_cell.length_b   1.000
_cell.length_c   1.000
_cell.angle_alpha   90.00
_cell.angle_beta   90.00
_cell.angle_gamma   90.00
#
_symmetry.space_group_name_H-M   'P 1'
#
loop_
_entity.id
_entity.type
_entity.pdbx_description
1 polymer ?
#
loop_
_entity_poly.entity_id
_entity_poly.type
_entity_poly.pdbx_seq_one_letter_code
_entity_poly.pdbx_strand_id
1 'polypeptide(L)'
;MTDSVAPSVPRAAATRGRWWRAPLVSTLVSVLLLPVVRALRGFAEMATDPCYEPGSCPSTFAHLQVADVALVVAQVLILLQWPAAYLLRPVRVLVSLAPAAAYLVVVGAVFSIPAGR
;
A
#
# COMPACT_ATOMS: atom_id res chain seq x y z
N MET A 1 46.30 -3.88 42.07
CA MET A 1 45.95 -3.08 40.88
C MET A 1 45.03 -3.94 40.04
N THR A 2 43.73 -3.70 40.15
CA THR A 2 42.69 -4.42 39.40
C THR A 2 42.09 -3.42 38.42
N ASP A 3 42.45 -3.57 37.14
CA ASP A 3 41.90 -2.75 36.05
C ASP A 3 40.44 -3.15 35.81
N SER A 4 39.54 -2.28 36.27
CA SER A 4 38.11 -2.34 35.96
C SER A 4 37.89 -1.99 34.50
N VAL A 5 37.95 -2.99 33.62
CA VAL A 5 37.49 -2.86 32.23
C VAL A 5 35.97 -2.73 32.24
N ALA A 6 35.48 -1.49 32.19
CA ALA A 6 34.06 -1.24 32.01
C ALA A 6 33.61 -1.80 30.65
N PRO A 7 32.56 -2.63 30.59
CA PRO A 7 32.05 -3.12 29.32
C PRO A 7 31.54 -1.92 28.51
N SER A 8 32.19 -1.65 27.38
CA SER A 8 31.71 -0.71 26.38
C SER A 8 30.41 -1.25 25.81
N VAL A 9 29.28 -0.86 26.40
CA VAL A 9 27.96 -1.09 25.79
C VAL A 9 28.03 -0.43 24.41
N PRO A 10 27.91 -1.18 23.30
CA PRO A 10 27.86 -0.56 22.00
C PRO A 10 26.68 0.39 22.00
N ARG A 11 26.96 1.70 22.03
CA ARG A 11 25.96 2.73 21.85
C ARG A 11 25.30 2.41 20.52
N ALA A 12 24.06 1.93 20.57
CA ALA A 12 23.19 1.78 19.42
C ALA A 12 22.83 3.18 18.87
N ALA A 13 23.84 3.92 18.43
CA ALA A 13 23.75 5.21 17.79
C ALA A 13 23.73 5.06 16.26
N ALA A 14 23.41 3.87 15.74
CA ALA A 14 23.55 3.55 14.32
C ALA A 14 22.25 3.63 13.50
N THR A 15 21.11 4.10 14.04
CA THR A 15 19.84 4.16 13.27
C THR A 15 19.06 5.48 13.37
N ARG A 16 19.72 6.60 13.70
CA ARG A 16 19.16 7.95 13.40
C ARG A 16 19.30 8.32 11.91
N GLY A 17 19.90 7.45 11.10
CA GLY A 17 20.02 7.63 9.65
C GLY A 17 18.67 7.50 8.95
N ARG A 18 18.15 8.63 8.45
CA ARG A 18 17.10 8.76 7.42
C ARG A 18 15.94 7.75 7.52
N TRP A 19 15.28 7.73 8.67
CA TRP A 19 14.08 6.93 8.92
C TRP A 19 12.94 7.18 7.92
N TRP A 20 12.90 8.37 7.34
CA TRP A 20 11.91 8.82 6.38
C TRP A 20 12.08 8.25 4.97
N ARG A 21 13.22 7.64 4.63
CA ARG A 21 13.48 7.15 3.26
C ARG A 21 12.46 6.10 2.81
N ALA A 22 12.23 5.08 3.63
CA ALA A 22 11.30 4.00 3.31
C ALA A 22 9.85 4.49 3.11
N PRO A 23 9.24 5.25 4.03
CA PRO A 23 7.89 5.76 3.83
C PRO A 23 7.80 6.79 2.69
N LEU A 24 8.86 7.57 2.44
CA LEU A 24 8.90 8.51 1.32
C LEU A 24 8.89 7.78 -0.04
N VAL A 25 9.75 6.77 -0.21
CA VAL A 25 9.78 5.96 -1.45
C VAL A 25 8.42 5.29 -1.68
N SER A 26 7.84 4.70 -0.63
CA SER A 26 6.51 4.08 -0.71
C SER A 26 5.41 5.08 -1.09
N THR A 27 5.44 6.29 -0.50
CA THR A 27 4.50 7.36 -0.85
C THR A 27 4.66 7.79 -2.31
N LEU A 28 5.89 7.98 -2.80
CA LEU A 28 6.15 8.36 -4.19
C LEU A 28 5.65 7.31 -5.18
N VAL A 29 5.96 6.04 -4.92
CA VAL A 29 5.46 4.93 -5.74
C VAL A 29 3.93 4.88 -5.74
N SER A 30 3.32 5.05 -4.56
CA SER A 30 1.86 5.07 -4.41
C SER A 30 1.20 6.23 -5.16
N VAL A 31 1.78 7.43 -5.07
CA VAL A 31 1.29 8.63 -5.78
C VAL A 31 1.40 8.45 -7.30
N LEU A 32 2.47 7.80 -7.78
CA LEU A 32 2.64 7.49 -9.20
C LEU A 32 1.65 6.42 -9.69
N LEU A 33 1.36 5.42 -8.87
CA LEU A 33 0.42 4.34 -9.21
C LEU A 33 -1.05 4.76 -9.13
N LEU A 34 -1.38 5.72 -8.27
CA LEU A 34 -2.76 6.20 -8.10
C LEU A 34 -3.46 6.61 -9.41
N PRO A 35 -2.87 7.46 -10.29
CA PRO A 35 -3.52 7.82 -11.55
C PRO A 35 -3.69 6.61 -12.48
N VAL A 36 -2.75 5.67 -12.50
CA VAL A 36 -2.84 4.44 -13.30
C VAL A 36 -4.01 3.59 -12.83
N VAL A 37 -4.13 3.38 -11.52
CA VAL A 37 -5.25 2.61 -10.93
C VAL A 37 -6.58 3.30 -11.19
N ARG A 38 -6.66 4.63 -11.07
CA ARG A 38 -7.87 5.39 -11.38
C ARG A 38 -8.26 5.30 -12.85
N ALA A 39 -7.29 5.36 -13.76
CA ALA A 39 -7.53 5.18 -15.19
C ALA A 39 -8.03 3.77 -15.50
N LEU A 40 -7.38 2.73 -14.95
CA LEU A 40 -7.81 1.34 -15.10
C LEU A 40 -9.21 1.09 -14.57
N ARG A 41 -9.56 1.69 -13.42
CA ARG A 41 -10.93 1.66 -12.90
C ARG A 41 -11.93 2.32 -13.85
N GLY A 42 -11.60 3.50 -14.40
CA GLY A 42 -12.47 4.17 -15.37
C GLY A 42 -12.69 3.33 -16.63
N PHE A 43 -11.64 2.65 -17.12
CA PHE A 43 -11.77 1.70 -18.22
C PHE A 43 -12.63 0.49 -17.85
N ALA A 44 -12.50 -0.03 -16.62
CA ALA A 44 -13.34 -1.11 -16.14
C ALA A 44 -14.82 -0.68 -16.08
N GLU A 45 -15.12 0.51 -15.56
CA GLU A 45 -16.49 1.06 -15.53
C GLU A 45 -17.07 1.21 -16.95
N MET A 46 -16.31 1.74 -17.91
CA MET A 46 -16.72 1.81 -19.32
C MET A 46 -16.91 0.43 -19.97
N ALA A 47 -16.08 -0.55 -19.62
CA ALA A 47 -16.24 -1.92 -20.11
C ALA A 47 -17.50 -2.60 -19.54
N THR A 48 -18.00 -2.12 -18.40
CA THR A 48 -19.20 -2.63 -17.73
C THR A 48 -20.48 -1.89 -18.06
N ASP A 49 -20.42 -0.86 -18.89
CA ASP A 49 -21.58 -0.10 -19.38
C ASP A 49 -22.70 -0.97 -20.00
N PRO A 50 -22.44 -2.10 -20.70
CA PRO A 50 -23.53 -2.97 -21.16
C PRO A 50 -24.24 -3.74 -20.03
N CYS A 51 -23.66 -3.81 -18.83
CA CYS A 51 -24.30 -4.35 -17.64
C CYS A 51 -25.10 -3.23 -16.95
N TYR A 52 -26.38 -3.11 -17.32
CA TYR A 52 -27.27 -2.03 -16.90
C TYR A 52 -27.35 -1.85 -15.37
N GLU A 53 -27.22 -2.93 -14.58
CA GLU A 53 -27.27 -2.89 -13.11
C GLU A 53 -26.41 -4.00 -12.46
N PRO A 54 -26.08 -3.88 -11.15
CA PRO A 54 -25.44 -4.94 -10.36
C PRO A 54 -26.15 -6.30 -10.40
N GLY A 55 -27.47 -6.28 -10.58
CA GLY A 55 -28.26 -7.50 -10.77
C GLY A 55 -28.00 -8.22 -12.09
N SER A 56 -27.51 -7.51 -13.11
CA SER A 56 -27.21 -8.06 -14.43
C SER A 56 -25.86 -8.77 -14.48
N CYS A 57 -24.85 -8.25 -13.76
CA CYS A 57 -23.47 -8.76 -13.78
C CYS A 57 -22.85 -8.81 -12.37
N PRO A 58 -23.38 -9.63 -11.45
CA PRO A 58 -23.01 -9.58 -10.02
C PRO A 58 -21.52 -9.86 -9.74
N SER A 59 -20.89 -10.73 -10.52
CA SER A 59 -19.45 -11.04 -10.41
C SER A 59 -18.60 -9.79 -10.68
N THR A 60 -18.95 -9.05 -11.72
CA THR A 60 -18.17 -7.91 -12.18
C THR A 60 -18.24 -6.74 -11.20
N PHE A 61 -19.44 -6.43 -10.70
CA PHE A 61 -19.63 -5.41 -9.67
C PHE A 61 -18.98 -5.79 -8.34
N ALA A 62 -18.94 -7.08 -7.98
CA ALA A 62 -18.21 -7.54 -6.80
C ALA A 62 -16.70 -7.24 -6.92
N HIS A 63 -16.09 -7.46 -8.08
CA HIS A 63 -14.68 -7.12 -8.30
C HIS A 63 -14.42 -5.61 -8.28
N LEU A 64 -15.32 -4.80 -8.86
CA LEU A 64 -15.25 -3.33 -8.79
C LEU A 64 -15.33 -2.83 -7.33
N GLN A 65 -16.27 -3.37 -6.55
CA GLN A 65 -16.41 -2.99 -5.14
C GLN A 65 -15.20 -3.41 -4.31
N VAL A 66 -14.61 -4.58 -4.57
CA VAL A 66 -13.37 -5.02 -3.92
C VAL A 66 -12.21 -4.09 -4.28
N ALA A 67 -12.09 -3.69 -5.55
CA ALA A 67 -11.07 -2.74 -5.99
C ALA A 67 -11.22 -1.38 -5.29
N ASP A 68 -12.46 -0.90 -5.10
CA ASP A 68 -12.75 0.36 -4.41
C ASP A 68 -12.39 0.33 -2.94
N VAL A 69 -12.80 -0.72 -2.24
CA VAL A 69 -12.45 -0.92 -0.83
C VAL A 69 -10.93 -1.02 -0.68
N ALA A 70 -10.25 -1.78 -1.55
CA ALA A 70 -8.80 -1.91 -1.53
C ALA A 70 -8.09 -0.57 -1.81
N LEU A 71 -8.65 0.27 -2.67
CA LEU A 71 -8.11 1.61 -2.97
C LEU A 71 -8.25 2.55 -1.74
N VAL A 72 -9.39 2.53 -1.05
CA VAL A 72 -9.58 3.29 0.20
C VAL A 72 -8.62 2.79 1.29
N VAL A 73 -8.50 1.47 1.46
CA VAL A 73 -7.58 0.87 2.43
C VAL A 73 -6.13 1.26 2.10
N ALA A 74 -5.72 1.23 0.84
CA ALA A 74 -4.39 1.66 0.42
C ALA A 74 -4.12 3.13 0.81
N GLN A 75 -5.08 4.04 0.58
CA GLN A 75 -4.94 5.45 0.98
C GLN A 75 -4.79 5.60 2.50
N VAL A 76 -5.60 4.89 3.28
CA VAL A 76 -5.50 4.90 4.75
C VAL A 76 -4.14 4.38 5.20
N LEU A 77 -3.63 3.32 4.57
CA LEU A 77 -2.29 2.78 4.86
C LEU A 77 -1.18 3.78 4.53
N ILE A 78 -1.27 4.55 3.43
CA ILE A 78 -0.30 5.61 3.12
C ILE A 78 -0.29 6.67 4.22
N LEU A 79 -1.46 7.08 4.73
CA LEU A 79 -1.55 8.12 5.77
C LEU A 79 -0.99 7.60 7.10
N LEU A 80 -1.34 6.36 7.47
CA LEU A 80 -0.91 5.76 8.72
C LEU A 80 0.55 5.28 8.70
N GLN A 81 1.17 5.09 7.53
CA GLN A 81 2.56 4.63 7.46
C GLN A 81 3.54 5.60 8.12
N TRP A 82 3.27 6.91 8.10
CA TRP A 82 4.16 7.93 8.65
C TRP A 82 4.25 7.88 10.18
N PRO A 83 3.14 7.96 10.94
CA PRO A 83 3.17 7.77 12.38
C PRO A 83 3.63 6.36 12.75
N ALA A 84 3.24 5.33 12.00
CA ALA A 84 3.65 3.96 12.26
C ALA A 84 5.17 3.75 12.03
N ALA A 85 5.75 4.32 10.98
CA ALA A 85 7.20 4.31 10.74
C ALA A 85 7.96 5.07 11.83
N TYR A 86 7.39 6.13 12.38
CA TYR A 86 8.01 6.87 13.48
C TYR A 86 8.05 6.06 14.79
N LEU A 87 6.91 5.45 15.15
CA LEU A 87 6.72 4.71 16.40
C LEU A 87 7.34 3.30 16.37
N LEU A 88 7.16 2.56 15.27
CA LEU A 88 7.52 1.15 15.13
C LEU A 88 8.85 0.97 14.40
N ARG A 89 9.95 1.35 15.07
CA ARG A 89 11.31 1.28 14.52
C ARG A 89 11.74 -0.10 13.99
N PRO A 90 11.50 -1.24 14.67
CA PRO A 90 12.02 -2.54 14.22
C PRO A 90 11.31 -3.08 12.97
N VAL A 91 10.06 -2.69 12.74
CA VAL A 91 9.23 -3.17 11.61
C VAL A 91 8.97 -2.09 10.56
N ARG A 92 9.71 -0.97 10.62
CA ARG A 92 9.52 0.22 9.77
C ARG A 92 9.48 -0.11 8.28
N VAL A 93 10.37 -0.97 7.81
CA VAL A 93 10.46 -1.34 6.38
C VAL A 93 9.22 -2.12 5.95
N LEU A 94 8.78 -3.09 6.75
CA LEU A 94 7.55 -3.88 6.51
C LEU A 94 6.31 -2.98 6.48
N VAL A 95 6.19 -2.08 7.46
CA VAL A 95 5.09 -1.11 7.52
C VAL A 95 5.09 -0.16 6.31
N SER A 96 6.27 0.24 5.84
CA SER A 96 6.39 1.11 4.66
C SER A 96 6.06 0.37 3.36
N LEU A 97 6.15 -0.97 3.31
CA LEU A 97 5.81 -1.77 2.13
C LEU A 97 4.31 -2.06 2.01
N ALA A 98 3.56 -1.99 3.12
CA ALA A 98 2.14 -2.30 3.14
C ALA A 98 1.30 -1.50 2.13
N PRO A 99 1.50 -0.18 1.93
CA PRO A 99 0.75 0.58 0.92
C PRO A 99 1.04 0.10 -0.51
N ALA A 100 2.31 -0.13 -0.84
CA ALA A 100 2.71 -0.61 -2.17
C ALA A 100 2.13 -2.00 -2.46
N ALA A 101 2.14 -2.90 -1.48
CA ALA A 101 1.50 -4.21 -1.60
C ALA A 101 -0.01 -4.09 -1.82
N ALA A 102 -0.69 -3.18 -1.12
CA ALA A 102 -2.12 -2.93 -1.33
C ALA A 102 -2.42 -2.43 -2.75
N TYR A 103 -1.60 -1.54 -3.32
CA TYR A 103 -1.75 -1.12 -4.71
C TYR A 103 -1.56 -2.26 -5.71
N LEU A 104 -0.59 -3.16 -5.48
CA LEU A 104 -0.42 -4.33 -6.34
C LEU A 104 -1.65 -5.26 -6.29
N VAL A 105 -2.28 -5.40 -5.12
CA VAL A 105 -3.54 -6.15 -4.98
C VAL A 105 -4.66 -5.46 -5.77
N VAL A 106 -4.78 -4.14 -5.71
CA VAL A 106 -5.78 -3.39 -6.50
C VAL A 106 -5.54 -3.60 -7.99
N VAL A 107 -4.30 -3.49 -8.45
CA VAL A 107 -3.95 -3.71 -9.86
C VAL A 107 -4.30 -5.15 -10.29
N GLY A 108 -3.92 -6.15 -9.49
CA GLY A 108 -4.28 -7.54 -9.75
C GLY A 108 -5.79 -7.78 -9.76
N ALA A 109 -6.53 -7.16 -8.85
CA ALA A 109 -7.99 -7.24 -8.78
C ALA A 109 -8.64 -6.67 -10.05
N VAL A 110 -8.17 -5.52 -10.52
CA VAL A 110 -8.69 -4.88 -11.75
C VAL A 110 -8.39 -5.73 -12.99
N PHE A 111 -7.20 -6.34 -13.08
CA PHE A 111 -6.89 -7.28 -14.18
C PHE A 111 -7.61 -8.63 -14.07
N SER A 112 -8.15 -8.97 -12.90
CA SER A 112 -8.94 -10.19 -12.69
C SER A 112 -10.43 -10.03 -12.99
N ILE A 113 -10.89 -8.82 -13.34
CA ILE A 113 -12.29 -8.58 -13.68
C ILE A 113 -12.64 -9.41 -14.92
N PRO A 114 -13.58 -10.37 -14.81
CA PRO A 114 -13.99 -11.16 -15.96
C PRO A 114 -14.69 -10.27 -16.98
N ALA A 115 -14.21 -10.29 -18.23
CA ALA A 115 -14.90 -9.64 -19.32
C ALA A 115 -16.22 -10.39 -19.59
N GLY A 116 -17.34 -9.70 -19.34
CA GLY A 116 -18.72 -10.04 -19.76
C GLY A 116 -19.02 -11.51 -20.00
N ARG A 117 -19.47 -12.21 -18.95
CA ARG A 117 -20.28 -13.43 -19.07
C ARG A 117 -21.43 -13.39 -18.08
#